data_AF-A0A3L7NEK3-F1
#
_entry.id   AF-A0A3L7NEK3-F1
#
_cell.length_a   1.000
_cell.length_b   1.000
_cell.length_c   1.000
_cell.angle_alpha   90.00
_cell.angle_beta   90.00
_cell.angle_gamma   90.00
#
_symmetry.space_group_name_H-M   'P 1'
#
loop_
_entity.id
_entity.type
_entity.pdbx_description
1 polymer ?
#
loop_
_entity_poly.entity_id
_entity_poly.type
_entity_poly.pdbx_seq_one_letter_code
_entity_poly.pdbx_strand_id
1 'polypeptide(L)' 'MSNAHYCLTDFGQTAEAIVTAQLQRRQFDCILIGASVRAVPSNFILFEKLINVVHEHAPRSKICFNTKPSDTLEALQR' A
#
# COMPACT_ATOMS: atom_id res chain seq x y z
N MET A 1 -14.68 1.16 -13.36
CA MET A 1 -13.50 0.53 -12.74
C MET A 1 -12.48 1.63 -12.55
N SER A 2 -12.28 2.06 -11.31
CA SER A 2 -11.31 3.09 -10.94
C SER A 2 -9.90 2.71 -11.45
N ASN A 3 -9.08 3.70 -11.81
CA ASN A 3 -7.70 3.56 -12.27
C ASN A 3 -6.80 3.00 -11.15
N ALA A 4 -6.97 1.72 -10.82
CA ALA A 4 -6.19 1.02 -9.81
C ALA A 4 -4.89 0.49 -10.43
N HIS A 5 -3.79 0.64 -9.70
CA HIS A 5 -2.51 0.07 -10.04
C HIS A 5 -2.11 -0.95 -8.98
N TYR A 6 -1.80 -2.17 -9.42
CA TYR A 6 -1.36 -3.24 -8.51
C TYR A 6 0.16 -3.22 -8.41
N CYS A 7 0.66 -3.08 -7.18
CA CYS A 7 2.07 -3.22 -6.84
C CYS A 7 2.24 -4.51 -6.04
N LEU A 8 2.72 -5.57 -6.69
CA LEU A 8 3.01 -6.83 -6.02
C LEU A 8 4.43 -6.77 -5.43
N THR A 9 4.56 -7.15 -4.17
CA THR A 9 5.86 -7.23 -3.47
C THR A 9 6.16 -8.66 -3.07
N ASP A 10 7.42 -8.93 -2.76
CA ASP A 10 7.76 -10.07 -1.91
C ASP A 10 7.39 -9.79 -0.45
N PHE A 11 7.78 -10.73 0.43
CA PHE A 11 7.58 -10.60 1.88
C PHE A 11 8.72 -9.84 2.59
N GLY A 12 9.50 -9.02 1.86
CA GLY A 12 10.31 -7.96 2.48
C GLY A 12 11.70 -7.72 1.90
N GLN A 13 12.31 -8.66 1.17
CA GLN A 13 13.67 -8.46 0.64
C GLN A 13 13.74 -7.31 -0.36
N THR A 14 12.70 -7.13 -1.16
CA THR A 14 12.64 -6.14 -2.25
C THR A 14 11.42 -5.22 -2.17
N ALA A 15 10.47 -5.50 -1.28
CA ALA A 15 9.21 -4.77 -1.14
C ALA A 15 9.39 -3.25 -1.03
N GLU A 16 10.30 -2.76 -0.19
CA GLU A 16 10.56 -1.33 -0.02
C GLU A 16 11.00 -0.67 -1.32
N ALA A 17 12.01 -1.25 -1.99
CA ALA A 17 12.54 -0.72 -3.25
C ALA A 17 11.49 -0.71 -4.37
N ILE A 18 10.67 -1.77 -4.47
CA ILE A 18 9.60 -1.86 -5.46
C ILE A 18 8.54 -0.78 -5.22
N VAL A 19 8.10 -0.61 -3.97
CA VAL A 19 7.07 0.39 -3.65
C VAL A 19 7.61 1.80 -3.84
N THR A 20 8.83 2.10 -3.38
CA THR A 20 9.50 3.38 -3.65
C THR A 20 9.54 3.70 -5.13
N ALA A 21 9.96 2.74 -5.96
CA ALA A 21 10.02 2.93 -7.41
C ALA A 21 8.64 3.24 -8.02
N GLN A 22 7.56 2.64 -7.53
CA GLN A 22 6.20 2.95 -8.00
C GLN A 22 5.75 4.36 -7.60
N LEU A 23 5.98 4.74 -6.34
CA LEU A 23 5.60 6.05 -5.80
C LEU A 23 6.37 7.20 -6.47
N GLN A 24 7.62 6.95 -6.88
CA GLN A 24 8.42 7.93 -7.63
C GLN A 24 7.96 8.11 -9.09
N ARG A 25 7.35 7.09 -9.70
CA ARG A 25 6.93 7.14 -11.11
C ARG A 25 5.64 7.93 -11.33
N ARG A 26 4.75 7.96 -10.34
CA ARG A 26 3.50 8.71 -10.42
C ARG A 26 2.93 8.99 -9.02
N GLN A 27 2.15 10.06 -8.94
CA GLN A 27 1.37 10.34 -7.74
C GLN A 27 0.11 9.46 -7.70
N PHE A 28 -0.27 9.09 -6.48
CA PHE A 28 -1.49 8.35 -6.17
C PHE A 28 -2.29 9.13 -5.13
N ASP A 29 -3.59 9.25 -5.29
CA ASP A 29 -4.42 9.93 -4.28
C ASP A 29 -4.64 9.04 -3.05
N CYS A 30 -4.66 7.72 -3.26
CA CYS A 30 -4.87 6.72 -2.21
C CYS A 30 -3.97 5.51 -2.45
N ILE A 31 -3.44 4.96 -1.36
CA ILE A 31 -2.61 3.76 -1.33
C ILE A 31 -3.28 2.75 -0.40
N LEU A 32 -3.74 1.64 -0.96
CA LEU A 32 -4.35 0.56 -0.20
C LEU A 32 -3.32 -0.53 0.07
N ILE A 33 -3.06 -0.81 1.35
CA ILE A 33 -2.20 -1.93 1.75
C ILE A 33 -3.09 -3.14 2.03
N GLY A 34 -2.91 -4.19 1.21
CA GLY A 34 -3.75 -5.38 1.25
C GLY A 34 -3.61 -6.19 2.55
N ALA A 35 -4.67 -6.91 2.91
CA ALA A 35 -4.73 -7.73 4.11
C ALA A 35 -3.59 -8.77 4.22
N SER A 36 -3.10 -9.29 3.10
CA SER A 36 -1.97 -10.24 3.05
C SER A 36 -0.66 -9.67 3.61
N VAL A 37 -0.52 -8.35 3.67
CA VAL A 37 0.63 -7.68 4.29
C VAL A 37 0.29 -7.31 5.74
N ARG A 38 -0.77 -6.53 5.95
CA ARG A 38 -1.05 -5.89 7.26
C ARG A 38 -1.71 -6.80 8.31
N ALA A 39 -2.32 -7.91 7.89
CA ALA A 39 -3.07 -8.81 8.80
C ALA A 39 -2.34 -10.14 9.07
N VAL A 40 -1.13 -10.29 8.54
CA VAL A 40 -0.29 -11.48 8.75
C VAL A 40 0.76 -11.13 9.81
N PRO A 41 0.76 -11.76 11.01
CA PRO A 41 1.67 -11.38 12.10
C PRO A 41 3.16 -11.40 11.73
N SER A 42 3.59 -12.35 10.91
CA SER A 42 4.98 -12.42 10.44
C SER A 42 5.39 -11.24 9.55
N ASN A 43 4.43 -10.49 9.01
CA ASN A 43 4.66 -9.35 8.14
C ASN A 43 4.60 -8.02 8.89
N PHE A 44 4.55 -8.02 10.24
CA PHE A 44 4.41 -6.78 11.02
C PHE A 44 5.51 -5.75 10.73
N ILE A 45 6.77 -6.19 10.68
CA ILE A 45 7.91 -5.30 10.36
C ILE A 45 7.86 -4.83 8.90
N LEU A 46 7.43 -5.70 7.97
CA LEU A 46 7.21 -5.29 6.58
C LEU A 46 6.10 -4.22 6.50
N PHE A 47 5.01 -4.40 7.24
CA PHE A 47 3.92 -3.43 7.26
C PHE A 47 4.40 -2.06 7.75
N GLU A 48 5.16 -2.00 8.84
CA GLU A 48 5.80 -0.77 9.33
C GLU A 48 6.66 -0.10 8.25
N LYS A 49 7.55 -0.86 7.61
CA LYS A 49 8.42 -0.36 6.54
C LYS A 49 7.62 0.24 5.37
N LEU A 50 6.55 -0.42 4.96
CA LEU A 50 5.71 0.09 3.87
C LEU A 50 4.95 1.35 4.25
N ILE A 51 4.51 1.50 5.51
CA ILE A 51 3.95 2.77 6.00
C ILE A 51 4.98 3.89 5.90
N ASN A 52 6.22 3.65 6.31
CA ASN A 52 7.29 4.64 6.26
C ASN A 52 7.64 5.04 4.82
N VAL A 53 7.77 4.07 3.91
CA VAL A 53 7.99 4.31 2.47
C VAL A 53 6.88 5.18 1.87
N VAL A 54 5.62 4.90 2.21
CA VAL A 54 4.49 5.71 1.75
C VAL A 54 4.55 7.13 2.33
N HIS A 55 4.83 7.26 3.63
CA HIS A 55 4.99 8.57 4.26
C HIS A 55 6.12 9.39 3.60
N GLU A 56 7.25 8.77 3.27
CA GLU A 56 8.41 9.45 2.71
C GLU A 56 8.17 9.89 1.26
N HIS A 57 7.67 8.99 0.41
CA HIS A 57 7.62 9.23 -1.04
C HIS A 57 6.24 9.64 -1.55
N ALA A 58 5.19 9.49 -0.76
CA ALA A 58 3.83 9.86 -1.12
C ALA A 58 3.08 10.52 0.05
N PRO A 59 3.63 11.58 0.68
CA PRO A 59 3.07 12.19 1.90
C PRO A 59 1.67 12.80 1.73
N ARG A 60 1.22 13.01 0.48
CA ARG A 60 -0.11 13.53 0.15
C ARG A 60 -1.15 12.44 -0.09
N SER A 61 -0.72 11.19 -0.23
CA SER A 61 -1.62 10.06 -0.45
C SER A 61 -2.32 9.68 0.84
N LYS A 62 -3.61 9.35 0.77
CA LYS A 62 -4.28 8.67 1.88
C LYS A 62 -3.84 7.21 1.94
N ILE A 63 -3.61 6.69 3.14
CA ILE A 63 -3.41 5.26 3.36
C ILE A 63 -4.76 4.64 3.72
N CYS A 64 -5.17 3.63 2.95
CA CYS A 64 -6.49 3.00 3.07
C CYS A 64 -6.35 1.51 3.42
N PHE A 65 -7.31 1.01 4.18
CA PHE A 65 -7.44 -0.42 4.50
C PHE A 65 -8.87 -0.86 4.26
N ASN A 66 -9.07 -1.90 3.45
CA ASN A 66 -10.35 -2.55 3.25
C ASN A 66 -10.52 -3.70 4.27
N THR A 67 -11.73 -4.00 4.75
CA THR A 67 -11.96 -5.14 5.66
C THR A 67 -12.20 -6.45 4.89
N LYS A 68 -12.67 -6.34 3.65
CA LYS A 68 -12.97 -7.46 2.74
C LYS A 68 -12.72 -7.03 1.28
N PRO A 69 -12.58 -7.95 0.32
CA PRO A 69 -12.37 -7.54 -1.07
C PRO A 69 -13.46 -6.59 -1.62
N SER A 70 -14.71 -6.77 -1.18
CA SER A 70 -15.86 -6.00 -1.68
C SER A 70 -15.98 -4.57 -1.15
N ASP A 71 -15.32 -4.19 -0.04
CA ASP A 71 -15.37 -2.82 0.51
C ASP A 71 -14.18 -1.94 0.06
N THR A 72 -13.45 -2.36 -0.99
CA THR A 72 -12.30 -1.61 -1.53
C THR A 72 -12.67 -0.19 -1.95
N LEU A 73 -13.80 -0.02 -2.64
CA LEU A 73 -14.22 1.31 -3.10
C LEU A 73 -14.55 2.24 -1.92
N GLU A 74 -15.28 1.71 -0.92
CA GLU A 74 -15.59 2.45 0.31
C GLU A 74 -14.31 2.83 1.05
N ALA A 75 -13.32 1.94 1.09
CA ALA A 75 -12.03 2.22 1.73
C ALA A 75 -11.24 3.33 1.05
N LEU A 76 -11.32 3.45 -0.28
CA LEU A 76 -10.65 4.50 -1.06
C LEU A 76 -11.34 5.87 -0.95
N GLN A 77 -12.59 5.92 -0.47
CA GLN A 77 -13.39 7.15 -0.40
C GLN A 77 -13.37 7.84 0.98
N ARG A 78 -12.79 7.21 2.02
CA ARG A 78 -12.59 7.83 3.34
C ARG A 78 -11.46 8.85 3.31
#